data_AF-A0A2S9JTC3-F1
#
_entry.id   AF-A0A2S9JTC3-F1
#
_cell.length_a   1.000
_cell.length_b   1.000
_cell.length_c   1.000
_cell.angle_alpha   90.00
_cell.angle_beta   90.00
_cell.angle_gamma   90.00
#
_symmetry.space_group_name_H-M   'P 1'
#
loop_
_entity.id
_entity.type
_entity.pdbx_description
1 polymer ?
#
loop_
_entity_poly.entity_id
_entity_poly.type
_entity_poly.pdbx_seq_one_letter_code
_entity_poly.pdbx_strand_id
1 'polypeptide(L)' 'MKPSVIRYQKEIKEGVVQAIIKGDLLLEEAMEKYGIMTKKTIVRWLKRQQYEILKGGQQTSKT' A
#
# COMPACT_ATOMS: atom_id res chain seq x y z
N MET A 1 24.78 11.05 -3.05
CA MET A 1 23.84 10.89 -1.92
C MET A 1 23.36 9.45 -1.87
N LYS A 2 23.35 8.80 -0.70
CA LYS A 2 22.77 7.45 -0.53
C LYS A 2 21.25 7.60 -0.37
N PRO A 3 20.41 6.80 -1.05
CA PRO A 3 18.97 6.87 -0.84
C PRO A 3 18.63 6.35 0.56
N SER A 4 18.07 7.22 1.42
CA SER A 4 17.49 6.80 2.70
C SER A 4 16.16 6.11 2.44
N VAL A 5 16.11 4.80 2.73
CA VAL A 5 14.89 4.00 2.54
C VAL A 5 13.96 4.24 3.73
N ILE A 6 12.84 4.92 3.48
CA ILE A 6 11.79 5.12 4.48
C ILE A 6 10.97 3.82 4.60
N ARG A 7 10.87 3.32 5.84
CA ARG A 7 10.09 2.13 6.16
C ARG A 7 8.78 2.53 6.82
N TYR A 8 7.67 2.22 6.15
CA TYR A 8 6.33 2.36 6.70
C TYR A 8 5.91 1.07 7.40
N GLN A 9 5.13 1.20 8.48
CA GLN A 9 4.51 0.07 9.17
C GLN A 9 3.58 -0.72 8.25
N LYS A 10 3.32 -1.99 8.58
CA LYS A 10 2.53 -2.88 7.74
C LYS A 10 1.07 -2.41 7.67
N GLU A 11 0.55 -2.03 8.82
CA GLU A 11 -0.82 -1.56 9.07
C GLU A 11 -1.12 -0.31 8.23
N ILE A 12 -0.15 0.62 8.15
CA ILE A 12 -0.26 1.83 7.32
C ILE A 12 -0.35 1.45 5.83
N LYS A 13 0.51 0.54 5.36
CA LYS A 13 0.51 0.11 3.95
C LYS A 13 -0.82 -0.53 3.58
N GLU A 14 -1.31 -1.43 4.43
CA GLU A 14 -2.55 -2.16 4.21
C GLU A 14 -3.76 -1.22 4.27
N GLY A 15 -3.83 -0.35 5.28
CA GLY A 15 -4.90 0.64 5.41
C GLY A 15 -4.99 1.57 4.19
N VAL A 16 -3.85 2.09 3.73
CA VAL A 16 -3.77 2.96 2.55
C VAL A 16 -4.23 2.23 1.28
N VAL A 17 -3.71 1.02 1.06
CA VAL A 17 -4.06 0.22 -0.13
C VAL A 17 -5.55 -0.11 -0.15
N GLN A 18 -6.11 -0.54 0.99
CA GLN A 18 -7.53 -0.90 1.08
C GLN A 18 -8.44 0.31 0.88
N ALA A 19 -8.13 1.46 1.49
CA ALA A 19 -8.91 2.68 1.32
C ALA A 19 -8.93 3.14 -0.15
N ILE A 20 -7.78 3.06 -0.84
CA ILE A 20 -7.71 3.42 -2.27
C ILE A 20 -8.50 2.45 -3.14
N ILE A 21 -8.38 1.13 -2.91
CA ILE A 21 -9.12 0.12 -3.69
C ILE A 21 -10.63 0.27 -3.53
N LYS A 22 -11.10 0.62 -2.32
CA LYS A 22 -12.52 0.88 -2.04
C LYS A 22 -13.03 2.18 -2.65
N GLY A 23 -12.14 3.09 -3.04
CA GLY A 23 -12.48 4.44 -3.48
C GLY A 23 -12.71 5.43 -2.34
N ASP A 24 -12.36 5.05 -1.10
CA ASP A 24 -12.51 5.90 0.10
C ASP A 24 -11.44 7.01 0.17
N LEU A 25 -10.34 6.86 -0.58
CA LEU A 25 -9.21 7.77 -0.50
C LEU A 25 -8.49 7.89 -1.85
N LEU A 26 -8.21 9.12 -2.29
CA LEU A 26 -7.35 9.38 -3.44
C LEU A 26 -5.86 9.24 -3.08
N LEU A 27 -5.03 9.07 -4.11
CA LEU A 27 -3.58 8.93 -3.93
C LEU A 27 -2.94 10.11 -3.19
N GLU A 28 -3.39 11.33 -3.49
CA GLU A 28 -2.86 12.55 -2.87
C GLU A 28 -3.32 12.69 -1.42
N GLU A 29 -4.59 12.43 -1.16
CA GLU A 29 -5.16 12.43 0.20
C GLU A 29 -4.48 11.37 1.08
N ALA A 30 -4.17 10.20 0.52
CA ALA A 30 -3.40 9.17 1.21
C ALA A 30 -1.97 9.62 1.54
N MET A 31 -1.34 10.40 0.67
CA MET A 31 -0.02 10.94 0.95
C MET A 31 -0.05 11.93 2.09
N GLU A 32 -0.99 12.86 2.08
CA GLU A 32 -1.14 13.87 3.11
C GLU A 32 -1.51 13.23 4.45
N LYS A 33 -2.54 12.39 4.47
CA LYS A 33 -3.08 11.77 5.69
C LYS A 33 -2.10 10.84 6.40
N TYR A 34 -1.26 10.12 5.65
CA TYR A 34 -0.34 9.11 6.20
C TYR A 34 1.14 9.53 6.11
N GLY A 35 1.44 10.77 5.71
CA GLY A 35 2.81 11.28 5.61
C GLY A 35 3.67 10.54 4.59
N ILE A 36 3.07 10.07 3.48
CA ILE A 36 3.80 9.31 2.46
C ILE A 36 4.43 10.28 1.47
N MET A 37 5.76 10.25 1.39
CA MET A 37 6.50 11.22 0.59
C MET A 37 6.20 11.21 -0.91
N THR A 38 5.86 10.05 -1.50
CA THR A 38 5.69 9.98 -2.96
C THR A 38 4.55 9.05 -3.37
N LYS A 39 3.83 9.45 -4.42
CA LYS A 39 2.82 8.61 -5.11
C LYS A 39 3.40 7.26 -5.54
N LYS A 40 4.66 7.24 -5.99
CA LYS A 40 5.36 6.03 -6.45
C LYS A 40 5.40 4.95 -5.36
N THR A 41 5.56 5.34 -4.10
CA THR A 41 5.51 4.42 -2.96
C THR A 41 4.16 3.71 -2.87
N ILE A 42 3.06 4.46 -2.98
CA ILE A 42 1.71 3.93 -2.92
C ILE A 42 1.40 3.03 -4.12
N VAL A 43 1.76 3.48 -5.33
CA VAL A 43 1.60 2.70 -6.57
C VAL A 43 2.35 1.36 -6.47
N ARG A 44 3.54 1.32 -5.85
CA ARG A 44 4.26 0.07 -5.62
C ARG A 44 3.49 -0.88 -4.69
N TRP A 45 2.84 -0.37 -3.65
CA TRP A 45 2.02 -1.19 -2.75
C TRP A 45 0.78 -1.73 -3.45
N LEU A 46 0.09 -0.90 -4.23
CA LEU A 46 -1.06 -1.32 -5.04
C LEU A 46 -0.69 -2.44 -6.02
N LYS A 47 0.41 -2.27 -6.76
CA LYS A 47 0.92 -3.31 -7.68
C LYS A 47 1.25 -4.62 -6.97
N ARG A 48 1.86 -4.52 -5.78
CA ARG A 48 2.13 -5.72 -4.98
C ARG A 48 0.82 -6.38 -4.57
N GLN A 49 -0.14 -5.64 -4.04
CA GLN A 49 -1.44 -6.18 -3.66
C GLN A 49 -2.14 -6.86 -4.85
N GLN A 50 -2.11 -6.24 -6.03
CA GLN A 50 -2.65 -6.85 -7.25
C GLN A 50 -1.94 -8.16 -7.60
N TYR A 51 -0.61 -8.21 -7.48
CA TYR A 51 0.16 -9.44 -7.68
C TYR A 51 -0.20 -10.53 -6.66
N GLU A 52 -0.32 -10.18 -5.38
CA GLU A 52 -0.75 -11.12 -4.34
C GLU A 52 -2.17 -11.63 -4.61
N ILE A 53 -3.10 -10.79 -5.08
CA ILE A 53 -4.46 -11.22 -5.46
C ILE A 53 -4.40 -12.19 -6.66
N LEU A 54 -3.61 -11.87 -7.69
CA LEU A 54 -3.48 -12.68 -8.90
C LEU A 54 -2.75 -14.02 -8.64
N LYS A 55 -1.89 -14.09 -7.62
CA LYS A 55 -1.19 -15.31 -7.21
C LYS A 55 -1.87 -16.04 -6.04
N GLY A 56 -2.78 -15.36 -5.32
CA GLY A 56 -3.24 -15.71 -3.98
C GLY A 56 -4.73 -15.98 -3.87
N GLY A 57 -5.29 -16.76 -4.81
CA GLY A 57 -6.34 -17.72 -4.47
C GLY A 57 -5.85 -18.88 -3.57
N GLN A 58 -4.63 -18.79 -3.05
CA GLN A 58 -4.02 -19.72 -2.11
C GLN A 58 -3.49 -18.93 -0.92
N GLN A 59 -3.94 -19.29 0.29
CA GLN A 59 -3.52 -18.78 1.61
C GLN A 59 -4.39 -17.71 2.29
N THR A 60 -5.69 -17.96 2.42
CA THR A 60 -6.44 -17.56 3.63
C THR A 60 -6.95 -18.80 4.34
N SER A 61 -6.12 -19.40 5.18
CA SER A 61 -6.51 -20.28 6.30
C SER A 61 -5.25 -20.63 7.07
N LYS A 62 -4.90 -19.84 8.07
CA LYS A 62 -4.31 -20.36 9.30
C LYS A 62 -4.91 -19.61 10.47
N THR A 63 -5.92 -20.30 11.01
CA THR A 63 -6.35 -20.40 12.41
C THR A 63 -5.27 -20.04 13.43
#